data_AF-A0A116M8M2-F1
#
_entry.id   AF-A0A116M8M2-F1
#
_cell.length_a   1.000
_cell.length_b   1.000
_cell.length_c   1.000
_cell.angle_alpha   90.00
_cell.angle_beta   90.00
_cell.angle_gamma   90.00
#
_symmetry.space_group_name_H-M   'P 1'
#
loop_
_entity.id
_entity.type
_entity.pdbx_description
1 polymer ?
#
loop_
_entity_poly.entity_id
_entity_poly.type
_entity_poly.pdbx_seq_one_letter_code
_entity_poly.pdbx_strand_id
1 'polypeptide(L)'
;MKIRNRSLFYTVGSVAVTAGLLLSLATSPIPSVHATEVAIENYPSLAITKSEVTIQGYLIAPLNSSGTAFDATNKTNLALGASMDTAAADTIPIQLKEPLRSQFNLVDHPELVGKLVRITGTSDTYMKRAGIKPATAIEIVDSSSTNVQPPTSENTTTESNNLVSTPIATVRSGAQGTEYTVSGKIISLVNGWGGNGFYLQDSDGAGIYIYPGAVLGYQPGDTVQLTGTLGEYKGELQLTTVSNHKAISEHFNTPITETNIAQLATQAQATLVSLKNLTVGDIQSDSYQNSTFTATDSEGQTVDVRLDSRTGIKTADLLNHINKGDKINLTAILSTYNGKIQLKPFDLSHFEVVEKATTETAPGKTETVTVGHIQGASHQSPLTNQSVILKNVVVTYVTSANNFYVQDVTPDGDVKTSDGINIFTDKLKTNVKVGDLVTIAGRVEEYLGKGYTERGETDLTITQIRATEVTVDGTAPVPSPIVLGLDRTIPADIIDNDGLAQFDPEQDALDFWESVEGMVVAVDDAKILGLLKTRKSMSLLPLVNFL
;
A
#
# COMPACT_ATOMS: atom_id res chain seq x y z
N MET A 1 54.92 -15.30 37.62
CA MET A 1 54.99 -16.07 36.36
C MET A 1 55.15 -17.55 36.73
N LYS A 2 54.19 -18.44 36.42
CA LYS A 2 54.18 -19.84 36.92
C LYS A 2 54.18 -20.89 35.80
N ILE A 3 55.26 -21.66 35.81
CA ILE A 3 55.48 -23.08 35.44
C ILE A 3 54.22 -23.87 34.99
N ARG A 4 54.34 -24.58 33.85
CA ARG A 4 53.48 -25.71 33.44
C ARG A 4 53.82 -26.99 34.22
N ASN A 5 52.81 -27.74 34.68
CA ASN A 5 52.67 -29.22 34.54
C ASN A 5 51.89 -29.88 35.70
N ARG A 6 50.80 -30.59 35.34
CA ARG A 6 50.28 -31.88 35.87
C ARG A 6 49.35 -32.42 34.76
N SER A 7 49.44 -33.61 34.15
CA SER A 7 49.99 -34.95 34.45
C SER A 7 49.04 -35.93 35.15
N LEU A 8 48.39 -36.80 34.36
CA LEU A 8 48.03 -38.24 34.56
C LEU A 8 47.26 -38.63 35.86
N PHE A 9 46.54 -39.76 36.02
CA PHE A 9 46.34 -41.06 35.31
C PHE A 9 44.80 -41.40 35.32
N TYR A 10 44.18 -42.54 35.00
CA TYR A 10 44.39 -43.89 34.38
C TYR A 10 42.95 -44.41 33.98
N THR A 11 42.60 -45.56 33.38
CA THR A 11 43.21 -46.78 32.79
C THR A 11 42.19 -47.27 31.71
N VAL A 12 42.57 -47.59 30.47
CA VAL A 12 43.01 -48.91 29.93
C VAL A 12 41.93 -50.02 29.83
N GLY A 13 41.66 -50.45 28.58
CA GLY A 13 41.15 -51.77 28.19
C GLY A 13 40.01 -51.75 27.14
N SER A 14 39.99 -52.53 26.06
CA SER A 14 40.98 -53.47 25.48
C SER A 14 40.67 -53.77 23.99
N VAL A 15 41.71 -54.05 23.18
CA VAL A 15 41.80 -54.95 21.98
C VAL A 15 40.56 -55.04 21.04
N ALA A 16 40.54 -54.60 19.76
CA ALA A 16 41.45 -54.69 18.60
C ALA A 16 41.36 -56.00 17.76
N VAL A 17 41.94 -56.00 16.54
CA VAL A 17 41.87 -57.03 15.44
C VAL A 17 40.62 -56.91 14.52
N THR A 18 40.71 -57.08 13.19
CA THR A 18 41.42 -56.29 12.13
C THR A 18 40.95 -56.72 10.73
N ALA A 19 41.14 -55.84 9.73
CA ALA A 19 40.96 -56.05 8.28
C ALA A 19 39.50 -56.19 7.76
N GLY A 20 39.15 -55.65 6.59
CA GLY A 20 39.97 -54.82 5.70
C GLY A 20 39.27 -54.43 4.39
N LEU A 21 40.09 -54.13 3.38
CA LEU A 21 39.77 -53.70 2.01
C LEU A 21 39.39 -52.22 1.82
N LEU A 22 40.12 -51.55 0.92
CA LEU A 22 39.83 -50.21 0.41
C LEU A 22 38.78 -50.29 -0.70
N LEU A 23 37.83 -49.34 -0.71
CA LEU A 23 37.14 -48.93 -1.94
C LEU A 23 36.78 -47.45 -1.87
N SER A 24 36.62 -46.81 -3.03
CA SER A 24 36.50 -45.36 -3.17
C SER A 24 35.23 -44.77 -2.56
N LEU A 25 35.36 -43.61 -1.90
CA LEU A 25 34.24 -42.73 -1.54
C LEU A 25 33.62 -42.10 -2.79
N ALA A 26 32.77 -42.86 -3.48
CA ALA A 26 31.77 -42.34 -4.41
C ALA A 26 30.43 -42.33 -3.67
N THR A 27 30.18 -41.28 -2.88
CA THR A 27 28.86 -41.05 -2.29
C THR A 27 27.89 -40.59 -3.39
N SER A 28 27.27 -41.55 -4.08
CA SER A 28 26.05 -41.28 -4.84
C SER A 28 25.08 -40.57 -3.91
N PRO A 29 24.60 -39.35 -4.22
CA PRO A 29 23.57 -38.74 -3.42
C PRO A 29 22.35 -39.66 -3.45
N ILE A 30 21.87 -40.07 -2.27
CA ILE A 30 20.50 -40.53 -2.14
C ILE A 30 19.64 -39.38 -2.69
N PRO A 31 18.73 -39.62 -3.65
CA PRO A 31 17.85 -38.55 -4.11
C PRO A 31 17.00 -38.13 -2.91
N SER A 32 17.31 -36.95 -2.37
CA SER A 32 16.48 -36.30 -1.37
C SER A 32 15.08 -36.20 -1.95
N VAL A 33 14.15 -36.99 -1.41
CA VAL A 33 12.72 -36.74 -1.63
C VAL A 33 12.42 -35.48 -0.85
N HIS A 34 12.72 -34.33 -1.46
CA HIS A 34 12.05 -33.10 -1.15
C HIS A 34 10.57 -33.37 -1.40
N ALA A 35 9.82 -33.62 -0.32
CA ALA A 35 8.39 -33.48 -0.35
C ALA A 35 8.14 -32.06 -0.84
N THR A 36 7.57 -31.93 -2.04
CA THR A 36 7.41 -30.62 -2.69
C THR A 36 6.56 -29.77 -1.76
N GLU A 37 7.17 -28.75 -1.15
CA GLU A 37 6.49 -27.93 -0.17
C GLU A 37 5.42 -27.11 -0.91
N VAL A 38 4.16 -27.50 -0.73
CA VAL A 38 3.02 -26.75 -1.23
C VAL A 38 2.86 -25.55 -0.30
N ALA A 39 3.64 -24.51 -0.58
CA ALA A 39 3.48 -23.22 0.07
C ALA A 39 2.01 -22.82 0.00
N ILE A 40 1.38 -22.64 1.16
CA ILE A 40 -0.04 -22.33 1.22
C ILE A 40 -0.19 -20.87 0.78
N GLU A 41 -0.53 -20.66 -0.49
CA GLU A 41 -0.66 -19.32 -1.13
C GLU A 41 -1.63 -18.37 -0.40
N ASN A 42 -2.42 -18.90 0.53
CA ASN A 42 -3.36 -18.16 1.39
C ASN A 42 -3.19 -18.53 2.88
N TYR A 43 -1.95 -18.63 3.38
CA TYR A 43 -1.70 -18.80 4.83
C TYR A 43 -2.29 -17.60 5.60
N PRO A 44 -3.26 -17.81 6.51
CA PRO A 44 -4.20 -16.76 6.86
C PRO A 44 -3.61 -15.72 7.82
N SER A 45 -3.70 -14.45 7.44
CA SER A 45 -3.59 -13.30 8.35
C SER A 45 -4.81 -13.27 9.30
N LEU A 46 -4.80 -14.17 10.29
CA LEU A 46 -5.95 -14.45 11.16
C LEU A 46 -6.45 -13.19 11.89
N ALA A 47 -7.64 -12.71 11.51
CA ALA A 47 -8.30 -11.62 12.21
C ALA A 47 -8.91 -12.10 13.54
N ILE A 48 -8.78 -11.29 14.61
CA ILE A 48 -9.30 -11.61 15.95
C ILE A 48 -10.80 -11.26 16.02
N THR A 49 -11.65 -12.21 15.64
CA THR A 49 -13.11 -12.01 15.50
C THR A 49 -13.94 -12.43 16.72
N LYS A 50 -13.35 -13.20 17.65
CA LYS A 50 -14.05 -13.89 18.76
C LYS A 50 -15.20 -14.80 18.31
N SER A 51 -15.18 -15.20 17.05
CA SER A 51 -16.12 -16.12 16.41
C SER A 51 -15.40 -17.42 16.04
N GLU A 52 -16.17 -18.47 15.74
CA GLU A 52 -15.59 -19.70 15.20
C GLU A 52 -15.12 -19.47 13.76
N VAL A 53 -13.93 -19.99 13.44
CA VAL A 53 -13.30 -19.95 12.11
C VAL A 53 -12.67 -21.31 11.83
N THR A 54 -12.46 -21.63 10.55
CA THR A 54 -11.63 -22.78 10.13
C THR A 54 -10.42 -22.25 9.37
N ILE A 55 -9.22 -22.67 9.76
CA ILE A 55 -7.96 -22.31 9.11
C ILE A 55 -7.19 -23.57 8.69
N GLN A 56 -6.39 -23.46 7.62
CA GLN A 56 -5.57 -24.57 7.11
C GLN A 56 -4.08 -24.25 7.26
N GLY A 57 -3.26 -25.26 7.58
CA GLY A 57 -1.81 -25.11 7.72
C GLY A 57 -1.09 -26.41 8.04
N TYR A 58 0.24 -26.35 8.09
CA TYR A 58 1.08 -27.47 8.49
C TYR A 58 1.28 -27.50 10.01
N LEU A 59 1.20 -28.68 10.62
CA LEU A 59 1.54 -28.89 12.03
C LEU A 59 3.07 -28.91 12.21
N ILE A 60 3.64 -27.83 12.78
CA ILE A 60 5.09 -27.64 12.82
C ILE A 60 5.70 -28.33 14.05
N ALA A 61 5.29 -27.91 15.24
CA ALA A 61 5.78 -28.39 16.54
C ALA A 61 4.86 -27.87 17.66
N PRO A 62 4.96 -28.36 18.91
CA PRO A 62 4.26 -27.74 20.02
C PRO A 62 4.93 -26.42 20.45
N LEU A 63 4.15 -25.48 20.96
CA LEU A 63 4.62 -24.14 21.36
C LEU A 63 4.83 -24.00 22.87
N ASN A 64 5.89 -23.29 23.26
CA ASN A 64 6.07 -22.85 24.64
C ASN A 64 4.94 -21.89 25.07
N SER A 65 4.76 -21.69 26.38
CA SER A 65 3.65 -20.87 26.91
C SER A 65 3.65 -19.38 26.49
N SER A 66 4.73 -18.88 25.87
CA SER A 66 4.80 -17.52 25.32
C SER A 66 4.57 -17.44 23.80
N GLY A 67 4.53 -18.57 23.08
CA GLY A 67 4.42 -18.60 21.62
C GLY A 67 5.66 -18.08 20.88
N THR A 68 6.82 -18.06 21.53
CA THR A 68 8.06 -17.48 20.99
C THR A 68 9.13 -18.52 20.66
N ALA A 69 8.92 -19.78 21.06
CA ALA A 69 9.79 -20.91 20.75
C ALA A 69 8.99 -22.21 20.74
N PHE A 70 9.48 -23.20 20.01
CA PHE A 70 8.95 -24.56 20.08
C PHE A 70 9.35 -25.24 21.41
N ASP A 71 8.49 -26.10 21.91
CA ASP A 71 8.64 -26.82 23.18
C ASP A 71 8.12 -28.25 23.02
N ALA A 72 9.03 -29.18 22.79
CA ALA A 72 8.72 -30.60 22.58
C ALA A 72 8.13 -31.31 23.82
N THR A 73 7.92 -30.61 24.94
CA THR A 73 7.21 -31.12 26.13
C THR A 73 5.77 -30.63 26.23
N ASN A 74 5.36 -29.65 25.41
CA ASN A 74 4.08 -28.99 25.56
C ASN A 74 2.92 -29.74 24.89
N LYS A 75 2.00 -30.29 25.69
CA LYS A 75 0.84 -31.04 25.18
C LYS A 75 -0.41 -30.19 24.87
N THR A 76 -0.41 -28.88 25.15
CA THR A 76 -1.63 -28.05 25.04
C THR A 76 -1.61 -27.05 23.89
N ASN A 77 -0.45 -26.77 23.30
CA ASN A 77 -0.26 -25.67 22.36
C ASN A 77 0.36 -26.20 21.05
N LEU A 78 -0.27 -26.00 19.89
CA LEU A 78 0.34 -26.31 18.58
C LEU A 78 0.75 -25.04 17.85
N ALA A 79 1.84 -25.14 17.07
CA ALA A 79 2.15 -24.21 15.98
C ALA A 79 1.55 -24.71 14.67
N LEU A 80 0.72 -23.89 14.04
CA LEU A 80 0.25 -24.06 12.66
C LEU A 80 1.01 -23.10 11.74
N GLY A 81 1.69 -23.59 10.70
CA GLY A 81 2.55 -22.82 9.79
C GLY A 81 2.12 -22.85 8.32
N ALA A 82 2.70 -21.95 7.52
CA ALA A 82 2.51 -21.87 6.06
C ALA A 82 3.30 -22.94 5.29
N SER A 83 4.40 -23.35 5.93
CA SER A 83 5.54 -24.14 5.46
C SER A 83 6.21 -24.78 6.68
N MET A 84 6.93 -25.87 6.53
CA MET A 84 7.68 -26.53 7.61
C MET A 84 8.76 -25.64 8.24
N ASP A 85 9.29 -24.67 7.49
CA ASP A 85 10.30 -23.73 7.96
C ASP A 85 9.70 -22.48 8.65
N THR A 86 8.38 -22.42 8.86
CA THR A 86 7.72 -21.29 9.55
C THR A 86 8.22 -21.14 10.99
N ALA A 87 8.91 -20.04 11.30
CA ALA A 87 9.48 -19.82 12.62
C ALA A 87 8.40 -19.68 13.72
N ALA A 88 8.73 -20.11 14.94
CA ALA A 88 7.78 -20.17 16.06
C ALA A 88 7.06 -18.85 16.39
N ALA A 89 7.67 -17.69 16.08
CA ALA A 89 7.09 -16.38 16.27
C ALA A 89 5.94 -16.06 15.28
N ASP A 90 5.97 -16.66 14.09
CA ASP A 90 5.14 -16.33 12.93
C ASP A 90 4.05 -17.39 12.68
N THR A 91 4.13 -18.54 13.36
CA THR A 91 3.09 -19.58 13.39
C THR A 91 1.80 -19.13 14.09
N ILE A 92 0.64 -19.59 13.66
CA ILE A 92 -0.63 -19.38 14.36
C ILE A 92 -0.68 -20.33 15.57
N PRO A 93 -0.82 -19.83 16.81
CA PRO A 93 -0.89 -20.65 18.00
C PRO A 93 -2.30 -21.23 18.18
N ILE A 94 -2.38 -22.53 18.47
CA ILE A 94 -3.62 -23.28 18.64
C ILE A 94 -3.69 -23.86 20.06
N GLN A 95 -4.77 -23.60 20.80
CA GLN A 95 -5.02 -24.24 22.10
C GLN A 95 -5.83 -25.53 21.93
N LEU A 96 -5.23 -26.66 22.29
CA LEU A 96 -5.91 -27.94 22.43
C LEU A 96 -6.63 -28.04 23.78
N LYS A 97 -7.86 -28.55 23.75
CA LYS A 97 -8.61 -29.08 24.90
C LYS A 97 -9.01 -30.53 24.59
N GLU A 98 -9.51 -31.27 25.58
CA GLU A 98 -10.11 -32.57 25.29
C GLU A 98 -11.38 -32.42 24.43
N PRO A 99 -11.67 -33.34 23.50
CA PRO A 99 -10.91 -34.56 23.21
C PRO A 99 -9.70 -34.36 22.29
N LEU A 100 -9.61 -33.23 21.56
CA LEU A 100 -8.55 -33.01 20.55
C LEU A 100 -7.13 -33.11 21.11
N ARG A 101 -6.92 -32.75 22.38
CA ARG A 101 -5.61 -32.84 23.04
C ARG A 101 -5.09 -34.28 23.14
N SER A 102 -5.95 -35.25 23.42
CA SER A 102 -5.58 -36.67 23.46
C SER A 102 -5.58 -37.35 22.07
N GLN A 103 -5.73 -36.57 20.99
CA GLN A 103 -5.76 -37.04 19.60
C GLN A 103 -4.73 -36.35 18.68
N PHE A 104 -4.35 -35.10 18.98
CA PHE A 104 -3.56 -34.22 18.08
C PHE A 104 -2.37 -33.52 18.76
N ASN A 105 -2.02 -33.85 20.01
CA ASN A 105 -0.83 -33.24 20.63
C ASN A 105 0.46 -33.85 20.07
N LEU A 106 1.35 -33.02 19.52
CA LEU A 106 2.57 -33.44 18.82
C LEU A 106 3.67 -34.05 19.73
N VAL A 107 3.40 -34.23 21.03
CA VAL A 107 4.30 -34.92 21.97
C VAL A 107 3.97 -36.41 22.05
N ASP A 108 2.67 -36.75 22.06
CA ASP A 108 2.20 -38.15 21.96
C ASP A 108 2.02 -38.60 20.50
N HIS A 109 1.78 -37.65 19.58
CA HIS A 109 1.52 -37.88 18.16
C HIS A 109 2.56 -37.21 17.24
N PRO A 110 3.86 -37.60 17.29
CA PRO A 110 4.89 -37.04 16.42
C PRO A 110 4.65 -37.36 14.93
N GLU A 111 3.87 -38.38 14.59
CA GLU A 111 3.46 -38.74 13.22
C GLU A 111 2.59 -37.69 12.52
N LEU A 112 2.06 -36.72 13.28
CA LEU A 112 1.28 -35.61 12.75
C LEU A 112 2.13 -34.39 12.38
N VAL A 113 3.43 -34.36 12.72
CA VAL A 113 4.35 -33.29 12.30
C VAL A 113 4.45 -33.29 10.77
N GLY A 114 4.26 -32.12 10.17
CA GLY A 114 4.23 -31.94 8.71
C GLY A 114 2.97 -32.44 8.02
N LYS A 115 1.94 -32.91 8.75
CA LYS A 115 0.61 -33.07 8.16
C LYS A 115 -0.01 -31.69 7.90
N LEU A 116 -0.58 -31.55 6.70
CA LEU A 116 -1.51 -30.48 6.36
C LEU A 116 -2.83 -30.77 7.09
N VAL A 117 -3.33 -29.81 7.86
CA VAL A 117 -4.56 -29.95 8.64
C VAL A 117 -5.46 -28.75 8.46
N ARG A 118 -6.78 -28.96 8.64
CA ARG A 118 -7.75 -27.90 8.91
C ARG A 118 -8.07 -27.91 10.40
N ILE A 119 -8.09 -26.73 11.01
CA ILE A 119 -8.37 -26.53 12.42
C ILE A 119 -9.54 -25.56 12.53
N THR A 120 -10.64 -26.03 13.11
CA THR A 120 -11.79 -25.19 13.47
C THR A 120 -11.68 -24.77 14.93
N GLY A 121 -12.09 -23.54 15.25
CA GLY A 121 -12.22 -23.06 16.63
C GLY A 121 -12.36 -21.56 16.74
N THR A 122 -12.41 -21.03 17.97
CA THR A 122 -12.63 -19.60 18.21
C THR A 122 -11.37 -18.79 17.91
N SER A 123 -11.44 -17.82 16.99
CA SER A 123 -10.36 -16.85 16.79
C SER A 123 -10.34 -15.82 17.94
N ASP A 124 -9.31 -15.85 18.79
CA ASP A 124 -9.15 -14.93 19.92
C ASP A 124 -7.68 -14.52 20.09
N THR A 125 -7.39 -13.58 20.99
CA THR A 125 -6.00 -13.29 21.38
C THR A 125 -5.41 -14.48 22.14
N TYR A 126 -4.39 -15.11 21.55
CA TYR A 126 -3.63 -16.19 22.15
C TYR A 126 -2.12 -15.96 21.97
N MET A 127 -1.34 -16.19 23.03
CA MET A 127 0.10 -15.89 23.05
C MET A 127 0.46 -14.46 22.59
N LYS A 128 -0.44 -13.50 22.89
CA LYS A 128 -0.38 -12.06 22.50
C LYS A 128 -0.50 -11.77 20.99
N ARG A 129 -0.74 -12.77 20.13
CA ARG A 129 -1.13 -12.59 18.72
C ARG A 129 -2.51 -13.19 18.46
N ALA A 130 -2.96 -13.20 17.21
CA ALA A 130 -4.17 -13.93 16.83
C ALA A 130 -3.92 -15.44 16.89
N GLY A 131 -4.89 -16.22 17.36
CA GLY A 131 -4.80 -17.68 17.43
C GLY A 131 -6.14 -18.36 17.69
N ILE A 132 -6.15 -19.69 17.62
CA ILE A 132 -7.36 -20.50 17.80
C ILE A 132 -7.45 -21.00 19.24
N LYS A 133 -8.49 -20.60 19.97
CA LYS A 133 -8.53 -20.71 21.44
C LYS A 133 -9.96 -20.81 21.98
N PRO A 134 -10.51 -22.04 22.15
CA PRO A 134 -9.90 -23.34 21.83
C PRO A 134 -10.08 -23.72 20.36
N ALA A 135 -9.35 -24.75 19.93
CA ALA A 135 -9.79 -25.58 18.80
C ALA A 135 -11.04 -26.40 19.18
N THR A 136 -11.95 -26.58 18.23
CA THR A 136 -13.21 -27.34 18.34
C THR A 136 -13.23 -28.54 17.40
N ALA A 137 -12.51 -28.51 16.27
CA ALA A 137 -12.23 -29.67 15.43
C ALA A 137 -10.83 -29.60 14.78
N ILE A 138 -10.26 -30.75 14.42
CA ILE A 138 -9.07 -30.87 13.57
C ILE A 138 -9.30 -32.00 12.55
N GLU A 139 -9.02 -31.73 11.27
CA GLU A 139 -9.10 -32.67 10.14
C GLU A 139 -7.72 -32.78 9.48
N ILE A 140 -7.27 -33.99 9.14
CA ILE A 140 -6.04 -34.22 8.36
C ILE A 140 -6.40 -34.22 6.87
N VAL A 141 -5.68 -33.43 6.08
CA VAL A 141 -5.87 -33.32 4.63
C VAL A 141 -4.91 -34.28 3.93
N ASP A 142 -5.37 -35.51 3.63
CA ASP A 142 -4.55 -36.51 2.93
C ASP A 142 -4.65 -36.37 1.39
N SER A 143 -3.49 -36.27 0.74
CA SER A 143 -3.35 -35.96 -0.68
C SER A 143 -3.59 -37.13 -1.66
N SER A 144 -4.52 -38.04 -1.37
CA SER A 144 -4.88 -39.13 -2.31
C SER A 144 -6.22 -39.84 -2.03
N SER A 145 -7.16 -39.78 -2.99
CA SER A 145 -7.87 -40.93 -3.60
C SER A 145 -9.20 -40.52 -4.28
N THR A 146 -9.77 -41.43 -5.09
CA THR A 146 -10.94 -41.21 -5.94
C THR A 146 -12.18 -42.01 -5.51
N ASN A 147 -13.36 -41.50 -5.86
CA ASN A 147 -14.72 -41.95 -5.53
C ASN A 147 -15.07 -43.44 -5.87
N VAL A 148 -15.64 -44.18 -4.89
CA VAL A 148 -16.41 -45.44 -5.07
C VAL A 148 -17.49 -45.60 -3.96
N GLN A 149 -18.64 -46.23 -4.27
CA GLN A 149 -19.81 -46.49 -3.39
C GLN A 149 -20.61 -47.72 -3.92
N PRO A 150 -21.68 -48.28 -3.30
CA PRO A 150 -21.99 -48.65 -1.90
C PRO A 150 -22.02 -50.22 -1.72
N PRO A 151 -22.62 -50.84 -0.65
CA PRO A 151 -24.10 -50.99 -0.53
C PRO A 151 -24.71 -50.93 0.90
N THR A 152 -25.96 -50.41 0.99
CA THR A 152 -27.11 -50.66 1.92
C THR A 152 -26.91 -51.16 3.38
N SER A 153 -27.75 -50.77 4.38
CA SER A 153 -29.19 -50.44 4.34
C SER A 153 -29.62 -49.37 5.37
N GLU A 154 -30.80 -48.76 5.13
CA GLU A 154 -31.85 -48.28 6.06
C GLU A 154 -31.46 -47.57 7.39
N ASN A 155 -32.09 -46.45 7.82
CA ASN A 155 -33.48 -45.99 7.58
C ASN A 155 -33.63 -44.45 7.76
N THR A 156 -34.83 -43.94 7.43
CA THR A 156 -35.39 -42.61 7.77
C THR A 156 -34.72 -41.36 7.17
N THR A 157 -35.37 -40.89 6.11
CA THR A 157 -35.22 -39.61 5.41
C THR A 157 -35.21 -38.36 6.31
N THR A 158 -34.20 -37.51 6.10
CA THR A 158 -34.40 -36.05 5.94
C THR A 158 -33.75 -35.63 4.62
N GLU A 159 -34.43 -34.80 3.83
CA GLU A 159 -33.95 -34.43 2.49
C GLU A 159 -32.80 -33.43 2.56
N SER A 160 -31.61 -33.83 2.11
CA SER A 160 -30.52 -32.89 1.86
C SER A 160 -30.78 -32.20 0.52
N ASN A 161 -31.30 -30.97 0.58
CA ASN A 161 -31.56 -30.13 -0.60
C ASN A 161 -30.25 -29.69 -1.27
N ASN A 162 -29.67 -30.59 -2.07
CA ASN A 162 -28.68 -30.22 -3.09
C ASN A 162 -29.41 -29.52 -4.24
N LEU A 163 -29.59 -28.21 -4.08
CA LEU A 163 -30.01 -27.32 -5.15
C LEU A 163 -29.09 -27.52 -6.35
N VAL A 164 -29.66 -27.73 -7.53
CA VAL A 164 -28.91 -27.90 -8.77
C VAL A 164 -28.41 -26.53 -9.23
N SER A 165 -27.10 -26.36 -9.34
CA SER A 165 -26.51 -25.13 -9.86
C SER A 165 -26.74 -25.01 -11.38
N THR A 166 -27.09 -23.81 -11.81
CA THR A 166 -27.14 -23.39 -13.21
C THR A 166 -25.78 -22.78 -13.59
N PRO A 167 -25.16 -23.12 -14.72
CA PRO A 167 -23.92 -22.47 -15.18
C PRO A 167 -24.11 -20.96 -15.33
N ILE A 168 -23.13 -20.16 -14.94
CA ILE A 168 -23.25 -18.70 -14.89
C ILE A 168 -23.46 -18.14 -16.31
N ALA A 169 -22.85 -18.73 -17.34
CA ALA A 169 -23.11 -18.39 -18.74
C ALA A 169 -24.61 -18.49 -19.12
N THR A 170 -25.31 -19.51 -18.62
CA THR A 170 -26.76 -19.68 -18.81
C THR A 170 -27.55 -18.65 -18.00
N VAL A 171 -27.17 -18.39 -16.75
CA VAL A 171 -27.80 -17.36 -15.90
C VAL A 171 -27.68 -15.97 -16.51
N ARG A 172 -26.53 -15.61 -17.11
CA ARG A 172 -26.34 -14.33 -17.80
C ARG A 172 -27.25 -14.14 -19.02
N SER A 173 -27.79 -15.22 -19.57
CA SER A 173 -28.77 -15.22 -20.66
C SER A 173 -30.21 -15.45 -20.16
N GLY A 174 -30.41 -15.43 -18.83
CA GLY A 174 -31.65 -15.76 -18.15
C GLY A 174 -32.68 -14.63 -18.12
N ALA A 175 -33.86 -14.94 -17.58
CA ALA A 175 -34.94 -13.99 -17.41
C ALA A 175 -34.71 -13.11 -16.18
N GLN A 176 -34.62 -11.80 -16.38
CA GLN A 176 -34.53 -10.79 -15.33
C GLN A 176 -35.68 -10.95 -14.32
N GLY A 177 -35.39 -10.80 -13.03
CA GLY A 177 -36.34 -11.01 -11.94
C GLY A 177 -36.54 -12.48 -11.52
N THR A 178 -35.82 -13.44 -12.13
CA THR A 178 -35.89 -14.87 -11.77
C THR A 178 -34.79 -15.25 -10.78
N GLU A 179 -35.09 -16.11 -9.82
CA GLU A 179 -34.06 -16.72 -8.95
C GLU A 179 -33.26 -17.80 -9.71
N TYR A 180 -31.94 -17.75 -9.56
CA TYR A 180 -31.02 -18.77 -10.05
C TYR A 180 -30.11 -19.23 -8.91
N THR A 181 -29.83 -20.53 -8.86
CA THR A 181 -28.75 -21.09 -8.03
C THR A 181 -27.50 -21.23 -8.87
N VAL A 182 -26.36 -20.74 -8.39
CA VAL A 182 -25.04 -20.83 -9.05
C VAL A 182 -24.01 -21.41 -8.07
N SER A 183 -22.98 -22.04 -8.61
CA SER A 183 -21.74 -22.37 -7.88
C SER A 183 -20.58 -21.57 -8.49
N GLY A 184 -19.62 -21.16 -7.68
CA GLY A 184 -18.40 -20.54 -8.18
C GLY A 184 -17.40 -20.21 -7.07
N LYS A 185 -16.28 -19.61 -7.46
CA LYS A 185 -15.22 -19.11 -6.57
C LYS A 185 -15.27 -17.58 -6.50
N ILE A 186 -15.06 -17.02 -5.32
CA ILE A 186 -14.99 -15.57 -5.13
C ILE A 186 -13.63 -15.06 -5.63
N ILE A 187 -13.64 -14.24 -6.67
CA ILE A 187 -12.44 -13.75 -7.36
C ILE A 187 -12.10 -12.27 -7.06
N SER A 188 -12.71 -11.69 -6.02
CA SER A 188 -12.48 -10.29 -5.61
C SER A 188 -12.56 -10.10 -4.10
N LEU A 189 -12.08 -8.95 -3.61
CA LEU A 189 -12.44 -8.47 -2.27
C LEU A 189 -13.96 -8.46 -2.07
N VAL A 190 -14.41 -9.02 -0.95
CA VAL A 190 -15.80 -8.95 -0.49
C VAL A 190 -16.07 -7.56 0.07
N ASN A 191 -17.21 -6.98 -0.30
CA ASN A 191 -17.57 -5.58 -0.01
C ASN A 191 -16.66 -4.51 -0.66
N GLY A 192 -15.74 -4.89 -1.56
CA GLY A 192 -14.80 -3.96 -2.21
C GLY A 192 -15.43 -2.78 -2.96
N TRP A 193 -16.70 -2.92 -3.37
CA TRP A 193 -17.51 -1.85 -3.97
C TRP A 193 -18.84 -1.58 -3.23
N GLY A 194 -18.97 -2.07 -1.99
CA GLY A 194 -20.15 -1.89 -1.14
C GLY A 194 -21.20 -2.99 -1.24
N GLY A 195 -22.29 -2.84 -0.47
CA GLY A 195 -23.42 -3.76 -0.43
C GLY A 195 -23.09 -5.18 0.02
N ASN A 196 -21.91 -5.39 0.61
CA ASN A 196 -21.28 -6.69 0.86
C ASN A 196 -21.05 -7.52 -0.42
N GLY A 197 -21.03 -6.88 -1.60
CA GLY A 197 -20.95 -7.55 -2.89
C GLY A 197 -19.54 -7.94 -3.31
N PHE A 198 -19.46 -8.90 -4.24
CA PHE A 198 -18.23 -9.55 -4.71
C PHE A 198 -18.44 -10.20 -6.09
N TYR A 199 -17.35 -10.54 -6.78
CA TYR A 199 -17.40 -11.26 -8.05
C TYR A 199 -17.23 -12.77 -7.86
N LEU A 200 -18.06 -13.54 -8.56
CA LEU A 200 -18.10 -15.00 -8.54
C LEU A 200 -17.86 -15.54 -9.95
N GLN A 201 -16.97 -16.53 -10.09
CA GLN A 201 -16.66 -17.20 -11.37
C GLN A 201 -16.82 -18.73 -11.24
N ASP A 202 -17.46 -19.37 -12.22
CA ASP A 202 -17.67 -20.83 -12.24
C ASP A 202 -16.52 -21.63 -12.87
N SER A 203 -16.65 -22.96 -12.89
CA SER A 203 -15.70 -23.90 -13.53
C SER A 203 -15.44 -23.62 -15.00
N ASP A 204 -16.43 -23.03 -15.68
CA ASP A 204 -16.45 -22.83 -17.13
C ASP A 204 -15.90 -21.43 -17.48
N GLY A 205 -15.47 -20.68 -16.47
CA GLY A 205 -14.87 -19.36 -16.58
C GLY A 205 -15.86 -18.21 -16.63
N ALA A 206 -17.17 -18.45 -16.53
CA ALA A 206 -18.18 -17.40 -16.62
C ALA A 206 -18.34 -16.66 -15.29
N GLY A 207 -18.31 -15.32 -15.34
CA GLY A 207 -18.37 -14.44 -14.18
C GLY A 207 -19.74 -13.79 -13.95
N ILE A 208 -20.10 -13.51 -12.70
CA ILE A 208 -21.24 -12.67 -12.33
C ILE A 208 -20.95 -11.88 -11.04
N TYR A 209 -21.54 -10.69 -10.92
CA TYR A 209 -21.46 -9.91 -9.68
C TYR A 209 -22.55 -10.38 -8.71
N ILE A 210 -22.21 -10.49 -7.42
CA ILE A 210 -23.15 -10.83 -6.35
C ILE A 210 -23.35 -9.57 -5.51
N TYR A 211 -24.59 -9.14 -5.34
CA TYR A 211 -24.97 -7.98 -4.52
C TYR A 211 -25.97 -8.44 -3.43
N PRO A 212 -25.49 -9.02 -2.32
CA PRO A 212 -26.36 -9.66 -1.34
C PRO A 212 -27.10 -8.67 -0.44
N GLY A 213 -26.61 -7.43 -0.29
CA GLY A 213 -27.15 -6.43 0.63
C GLY A 213 -26.85 -6.67 2.11
N ALA A 214 -26.55 -7.92 2.49
CA ALA A 214 -26.19 -8.35 3.84
C ALA A 214 -24.83 -9.09 3.86
N VAL A 215 -24.21 -9.19 5.04
CA VAL A 215 -22.94 -9.91 5.22
C VAL A 215 -23.20 -11.43 5.16
N LEU A 216 -22.59 -12.12 4.17
CA LEU A 216 -22.72 -13.57 4.02
C LEU A 216 -21.66 -14.39 4.77
N GLY A 217 -20.61 -13.74 5.29
CA GLY A 217 -19.52 -14.37 6.04
C GLY A 217 -18.35 -14.91 5.20
N TYR A 218 -18.35 -14.68 3.88
CA TYR A 218 -17.30 -15.14 2.95
C TYR A 218 -16.15 -14.13 2.76
N GLN A 219 -15.05 -14.64 2.20
CA GLN A 219 -13.81 -13.93 1.88
C GLN A 219 -13.34 -14.27 0.43
N PRO A 220 -12.32 -13.60 -0.13
CA PRO A 220 -11.76 -13.96 -1.43
C PRO A 220 -11.21 -15.38 -1.45
N GLY A 221 -11.33 -16.07 -2.59
CA GLY A 221 -10.86 -17.44 -2.76
C GLY A 221 -11.85 -18.52 -2.29
N ASP A 222 -12.83 -18.20 -1.43
CA ASP A 222 -13.88 -19.12 -1.03
C ASP A 222 -14.68 -19.64 -2.24
N THR A 223 -15.05 -20.92 -2.23
CA THR A 223 -16.01 -21.50 -3.16
C THR A 223 -17.38 -21.67 -2.51
N VAL A 224 -18.41 -21.19 -3.20
CA VAL A 224 -19.77 -21.08 -2.66
C VAL A 224 -20.80 -21.55 -3.68
N GLN A 225 -21.89 -22.12 -3.17
CA GLN A 225 -23.17 -22.25 -3.89
C GLN A 225 -24.15 -21.26 -3.28
N LEU A 226 -24.83 -20.45 -4.10
CA LEU A 226 -25.81 -19.48 -3.65
C LEU A 226 -26.99 -19.36 -4.60
N THR A 227 -28.15 -18.97 -4.06
CA THR A 227 -29.39 -18.68 -4.78
C THR A 227 -29.69 -17.19 -4.66
N GLY A 228 -29.97 -16.52 -5.78
CA GLY A 228 -30.33 -15.10 -5.79
C GLY A 228 -31.08 -14.71 -7.07
N THR A 229 -31.74 -13.55 -7.03
CA THR A 229 -32.53 -13.00 -8.14
C THR A 229 -31.62 -12.35 -9.17
N LEU A 230 -31.72 -12.74 -10.45
CA LEU A 230 -31.02 -12.07 -11.54
C LEU A 230 -31.58 -10.67 -11.76
N GLY A 231 -30.69 -9.68 -11.73
CA GLY A 231 -30.98 -8.29 -12.06
C GLY A 231 -29.85 -7.67 -12.89
N GLU A 232 -30.05 -6.42 -13.28
CA GLU A 232 -29.02 -5.56 -13.86
C GLU A 232 -28.93 -4.27 -13.05
N TYR A 233 -27.72 -3.79 -12.79
CA TYR A 233 -27.49 -2.43 -12.31
C TYR A 233 -26.49 -1.74 -13.22
N LYS A 234 -26.92 -0.69 -13.91
CA LYS A 234 -26.06 0.19 -14.72
C LYS A 234 -25.31 -0.55 -15.84
N GLY A 235 -25.90 -1.59 -16.43
CA GLY A 235 -25.28 -2.49 -17.41
C GLY A 235 -24.59 -3.73 -16.80
N GLU A 236 -24.31 -3.74 -15.49
CA GLU A 236 -23.67 -4.88 -14.83
C GLU A 236 -24.74 -5.90 -14.39
N LEU A 237 -24.71 -7.09 -15.00
CA LEU A 237 -25.55 -8.23 -14.60
C LEU A 237 -25.10 -8.76 -13.24
N GLN A 238 -26.06 -8.94 -12.34
CA GLN A 238 -25.79 -9.31 -10.95
C GLN A 238 -26.88 -10.23 -10.37
N LEU A 239 -26.52 -11.02 -9.36
CA LEU A 239 -27.49 -11.70 -8.48
C LEU A 239 -27.70 -10.86 -7.22
N THR A 240 -28.94 -10.41 -7.00
CA THR A 240 -29.38 -9.71 -5.79
C THR A 240 -30.16 -10.65 -4.87
N THR A 241 -30.55 -10.17 -3.69
CA THR A 241 -31.58 -10.84 -2.85
C THR A 241 -31.20 -12.29 -2.53
N VAL A 242 -29.97 -12.52 -2.08
CA VAL A 242 -29.44 -13.87 -1.86
C VAL A 242 -30.26 -14.58 -0.78
N SER A 243 -31.06 -15.58 -1.21
CA SER A 243 -32.09 -16.25 -0.42
C SER A 243 -31.58 -17.53 0.26
N ASN A 244 -30.53 -18.13 -0.30
CA ASN A 244 -29.82 -19.28 0.26
C ASN A 244 -28.34 -19.21 -0.13
N HIS A 245 -27.42 -19.64 0.74
CA HIS A 245 -26.00 -19.73 0.43
C HIS A 245 -25.30 -20.76 1.34
N LYS A 246 -24.30 -21.46 0.78
CA LYS A 246 -23.41 -22.38 1.51
C LYS A 246 -22.01 -22.35 0.92
N ALA A 247 -20.98 -22.51 1.76
CA ALA A 247 -19.66 -22.88 1.27
C ALA A 247 -19.69 -24.30 0.68
N ILE A 248 -18.87 -24.57 -0.31
CA ILE A 248 -18.71 -25.90 -0.92
C ILE A 248 -17.22 -26.29 -0.96
N SER A 249 -16.92 -27.58 -0.94
CA SER A 249 -15.54 -28.09 -0.97
C SER A 249 -14.98 -28.26 -2.39
N GLU A 250 -15.78 -27.95 -3.41
CA GLU A 250 -15.35 -27.97 -4.81
C GLU A 250 -14.35 -26.85 -5.10
N HIS A 251 -13.34 -27.10 -5.92
CA HIS A 251 -12.27 -26.16 -6.24
C HIS A 251 -12.35 -25.77 -7.71
N PHE A 252 -12.64 -24.49 -8.01
CA PHE A 252 -12.68 -23.98 -9.38
C PHE A 252 -11.36 -23.33 -9.76
N ASN A 253 -10.87 -23.65 -10.96
CA ASN A 253 -9.80 -22.88 -11.59
C ASN A 253 -10.38 -21.56 -12.11
N THR A 254 -9.78 -20.44 -11.71
CA THR A 254 -10.21 -19.09 -12.07
C THR A 254 -9.06 -18.39 -12.78
N PRO A 255 -8.80 -18.74 -14.05
CA PRO A 255 -7.65 -18.20 -14.79
C PRO A 255 -7.85 -16.71 -15.09
N ILE A 256 -6.76 -15.96 -14.94
CA ILE A 256 -6.71 -14.56 -15.39
C ILE A 256 -6.59 -14.57 -16.91
N THR A 257 -7.49 -13.88 -17.61
CA THR A 257 -7.52 -13.86 -19.08
C THR A 257 -6.62 -12.73 -19.62
N GLU A 258 -5.51 -13.08 -20.26
CA GLU A 258 -4.65 -12.10 -20.94
C GLU A 258 -5.33 -11.54 -22.19
N THR A 259 -5.38 -10.21 -22.34
CA THR A 259 -6.14 -9.50 -23.38
C THR A 259 -5.54 -8.11 -23.66
N ASN A 260 -5.99 -7.46 -24.74
CA ASN A 260 -5.78 -6.03 -24.99
C ASN A 260 -7.10 -5.24 -24.88
N ILE A 261 -7.04 -3.90 -25.03
CA ILE A 261 -8.21 -3.02 -24.90
C ILE A 261 -9.25 -3.29 -26.00
N ALA A 262 -8.81 -3.43 -27.26
CA ALA A 262 -9.67 -3.74 -28.41
C ALA A 262 -10.58 -4.97 -28.19
N GLN A 263 -10.06 -5.99 -27.51
CA GLN A 263 -10.74 -7.25 -27.28
C GLN A 263 -11.71 -7.22 -26.09
N LEU A 264 -11.63 -6.26 -25.17
CA LEU A 264 -12.43 -6.25 -23.92
C LEU A 264 -13.94 -6.33 -24.14
N ALA A 265 -14.45 -5.79 -25.26
CA ALA A 265 -15.87 -5.86 -25.62
C ALA A 265 -16.36 -7.29 -25.96
N THR A 266 -15.44 -8.23 -26.19
CA THR A 266 -15.71 -9.65 -26.49
C THR A 266 -15.34 -10.60 -25.35
N GLN A 267 -14.63 -10.11 -24.32
CA GLN A 267 -14.20 -10.92 -23.18
C GLN A 267 -15.35 -11.13 -22.17
N ALA A 268 -15.24 -12.21 -21.39
CA ALA A 268 -16.22 -12.53 -20.34
C ALA A 268 -16.24 -11.47 -19.23
N GLN A 269 -17.30 -10.68 -19.19
CA GLN A 269 -17.58 -9.73 -18.11
C GLN A 269 -17.66 -10.42 -16.74
N ALA A 270 -17.34 -9.68 -15.68
CA ALA A 270 -17.27 -10.15 -14.30
C ALA A 270 -16.19 -11.23 -14.03
N THR A 271 -15.13 -11.27 -14.84
CA THR A 271 -13.95 -12.14 -14.67
C THR A 271 -12.66 -11.33 -14.49
N LEU A 272 -11.57 -11.97 -14.04
CA LEU A 272 -10.25 -11.34 -14.00
C LEU A 272 -9.60 -11.33 -15.39
N VAL A 273 -9.18 -10.15 -15.84
CA VAL A 273 -8.37 -9.94 -17.05
C VAL A 273 -7.01 -9.38 -16.68
N SER A 274 -6.00 -9.64 -17.52
CA SER A 274 -4.67 -9.00 -17.46
C SER A 274 -4.36 -8.31 -18.78
N LEU A 275 -3.90 -7.06 -18.71
CA LEU A 275 -3.49 -6.26 -19.86
C LEU A 275 -2.05 -5.78 -19.62
N LYS A 276 -1.22 -5.79 -20.67
CA LYS A 276 0.21 -5.50 -20.54
C LYS A 276 0.61 -4.15 -21.16
N ASN A 277 1.65 -3.54 -20.59
CA ASN A 277 2.26 -2.29 -21.06
C ASN A 277 1.28 -1.10 -21.22
N LEU A 278 0.27 -1.01 -20.36
CA LEU A 278 -0.66 0.13 -20.35
C LEU A 278 -0.01 1.36 -19.72
N THR A 279 -0.12 2.51 -20.37
CA THR A 279 0.31 3.81 -19.83
C THR A 279 -0.78 4.41 -18.94
N VAL A 280 -0.42 4.77 -17.71
CA VAL A 280 -1.30 5.37 -16.70
C VAL A 280 -1.59 6.85 -17.02
N GLY A 281 -2.86 7.22 -17.12
CA GLY A 281 -3.31 8.62 -17.26
C GLY A 281 -3.35 9.41 -15.96
N ASP A 282 -4.03 10.56 -15.96
CA ASP A 282 -4.20 11.40 -14.77
C ASP A 282 -5.07 10.72 -13.70
N ILE A 283 -4.49 10.47 -12.51
CA ILE A 283 -5.18 9.84 -11.38
C ILE A 283 -5.99 10.88 -10.61
N GLN A 284 -7.32 10.81 -10.76
CA GLN A 284 -8.28 11.65 -10.05
C GLN A 284 -8.72 11.00 -8.73
N SER A 285 -8.96 11.81 -7.71
CA SER A 285 -9.55 11.38 -6.44
C SER A 285 -10.96 11.96 -6.28
N ASP A 286 -11.92 11.15 -5.83
CA ASP A 286 -13.20 11.67 -5.34
C ASP A 286 -13.18 11.98 -3.82
N SER A 287 -14.30 12.49 -3.31
CA SER A 287 -14.49 12.83 -1.89
C SER A 287 -14.48 11.63 -0.94
N TYR A 288 -14.56 10.40 -1.46
CA TYR A 288 -14.42 9.15 -0.71
C TYR A 288 -13.01 8.55 -0.81
N GLN A 289 -12.06 9.26 -1.43
CA GLN A 289 -10.71 8.76 -1.78
C GLN A 289 -10.72 7.56 -2.73
N ASN A 290 -11.79 7.37 -3.53
CA ASN A 290 -11.76 6.47 -4.68
C ASN A 290 -10.85 7.07 -5.76
N SER A 291 -10.18 6.22 -6.53
CA SER A 291 -9.26 6.64 -7.59
C SER A 291 -9.79 6.24 -8.96
N THR A 292 -9.78 7.18 -9.91
CA THR A 292 -10.19 6.93 -11.30
C THR A 292 -9.19 7.54 -12.27
N PHE A 293 -8.79 6.77 -13.28
CA PHE A 293 -7.89 7.22 -14.36
C PHE A 293 -8.17 6.45 -15.65
N THR A 294 -7.72 6.97 -16.79
CA THR A 294 -7.70 6.23 -18.05
C THR A 294 -6.37 5.48 -18.20
N ALA A 295 -6.42 4.22 -18.59
CA ALA A 295 -5.24 3.46 -19.00
C ALA A 295 -5.19 3.34 -20.53
N THR A 296 -4.03 3.57 -21.13
CA THR A 296 -3.87 3.69 -22.60
C THR A 296 -2.88 2.65 -23.13
N ASP A 297 -3.20 1.92 -24.20
CA ASP A 297 -2.27 0.97 -24.81
C ASP A 297 -1.37 1.61 -25.89
N SER A 298 -0.46 0.81 -26.46
CA SER A 298 0.48 1.26 -27.51
C SER A 298 -0.18 1.64 -28.85
N GLU A 299 -1.47 1.35 -29.03
CA GLU A 299 -2.25 1.73 -30.21
C GLU A 299 -3.08 3.01 -29.96
N GLY A 300 -2.97 3.59 -28.75
CA GLY A 300 -3.72 4.78 -28.33
C GLY A 300 -5.15 4.50 -27.89
N GLN A 301 -5.52 3.23 -27.70
CA GLN A 301 -6.85 2.85 -27.20
C GLN A 301 -6.91 3.06 -25.69
N THR A 302 -8.06 3.46 -25.17
CA THR A 302 -8.23 3.82 -23.75
C THR A 302 -9.31 2.99 -23.05
N VAL A 303 -9.09 2.69 -21.77
CA VAL A 303 -10.09 2.07 -20.88
C VAL A 303 -10.13 2.78 -19.52
N ASP A 304 -11.34 2.97 -18.99
CA ASP A 304 -11.56 3.57 -17.66
C ASP A 304 -11.14 2.57 -16.56
N VAL A 305 -10.26 2.98 -15.64
CA VAL A 305 -9.85 2.21 -14.46
C VAL A 305 -10.45 2.83 -13.20
N ARG A 306 -11.11 2.02 -12.37
CA ARG A 306 -11.75 2.44 -11.11
C ARG A 306 -11.27 1.59 -9.93
N LEU A 307 -10.49 2.20 -9.05
CA LEU A 307 -10.16 1.67 -7.72
C LEU A 307 -11.05 2.34 -6.67
N ASP A 308 -11.57 1.56 -5.72
CA ASP A 308 -12.56 2.02 -4.74
C ASP A 308 -11.99 1.91 -3.33
N SER A 309 -12.11 2.94 -2.49
CA SER A 309 -11.39 3.02 -1.21
C SER A 309 -11.83 1.98 -0.18
N ARG A 310 -12.96 1.31 -0.43
CA ARG A 310 -13.44 0.14 0.34
C ARG A 310 -12.64 -1.13 0.09
N THR A 311 -11.76 -1.15 -0.91
CA THR A 311 -10.68 -2.15 -1.07
C THR A 311 -9.60 -2.03 0.00
N GLY A 312 -9.55 -0.89 0.72
CA GLY A 312 -8.48 -0.54 1.66
C GLY A 312 -7.41 0.38 1.07
N ILE A 313 -7.37 0.53 -0.26
CA ILE A 313 -6.39 1.35 -0.98
C ILE A 313 -7.02 2.71 -1.32
N LYS A 314 -6.41 3.81 -0.86
CA LYS A 314 -6.84 5.17 -1.20
C LYS A 314 -5.97 5.75 -2.32
N THR A 315 -6.41 6.87 -2.90
CA THR A 315 -5.61 7.57 -3.94
C THR A 315 -4.19 7.93 -3.49
N ALA A 316 -3.96 8.25 -2.21
CA ALA A 316 -2.61 8.48 -1.69
C ALA A 316 -1.74 7.21 -1.68
N ASP A 317 -2.32 6.05 -1.35
CA ASP A 317 -1.63 4.76 -1.37
C ASP A 317 -1.34 4.33 -2.80
N LEU A 318 -2.28 4.57 -3.73
CA LEU A 318 -2.11 4.34 -5.15
C LEU A 318 -1.02 5.24 -5.76
N LEU A 319 -0.97 6.53 -5.42
CA LEU A 319 0.05 7.48 -5.91
C LEU A 319 1.47 7.16 -5.41
N ASN A 320 1.60 6.54 -4.24
CA ASN A 320 2.88 6.00 -3.76
C ASN A 320 3.34 4.77 -4.59
N HIS A 321 2.43 4.12 -5.32
CA HIS A 321 2.69 2.87 -6.06
C HIS A 321 2.75 3.07 -7.59
N ILE A 322 1.87 3.90 -8.17
CA ILE A 322 1.84 4.28 -9.59
C ILE A 322 1.63 5.79 -9.80
N ASN A 323 2.18 6.33 -10.89
CA ASN A 323 2.02 7.73 -11.30
C ASN A 323 1.60 7.85 -12.77
N LYS A 324 1.13 9.04 -13.16
CA LYS A 324 0.89 9.38 -14.57
C LYS A 324 2.14 9.11 -15.41
N GLY A 325 1.96 8.42 -16.54
CA GLY A 325 3.03 8.03 -17.45
C GLY A 325 3.71 6.70 -17.13
N ASP A 326 3.43 6.08 -15.97
CA ASP A 326 3.94 4.73 -15.67
C ASP A 326 3.38 3.73 -16.70
N LYS A 327 4.22 2.83 -17.21
CA LYS A 327 3.77 1.65 -17.95
C LYS A 327 3.59 0.50 -16.98
N ILE A 328 2.38 -0.02 -16.93
CA ILE A 328 2.00 -1.10 -16.03
C ILE A 328 1.48 -2.31 -16.80
N ASN A 329 1.64 -3.50 -16.20
CA ASN A 329 0.69 -4.59 -16.44
C ASN A 329 -0.41 -4.46 -15.39
N LEU A 330 -1.67 -4.51 -15.83
CA LEU A 330 -2.85 -4.29 -15.00
C LEU A 330 -3.69 -5.56 -14.96
N THR A 331 -3.86 -6.13 -13.77
CA THR A 331 -4.81 -7.20 -13.50
C THR A 331 -6.07 -6.61 -12.86
N ALA A 332 -7.27 -6.90 -13.37
CA ALA A 332 -8.49 -6.27 -12.89
C ALA A 332 -9.73 -7.11 -13.18
N ILE A 333 -10.83 -6.87 -12.44
CA ILE A 333 -12.14 -7.39 -12.87
C ILE A 333 -12.61 -6.57 -14.08
N LEU A 334 -12.94 -7.25 -15.17
CA LEU A 334 -13.63 -6.66 -16.31
C LEU A 334 -15.10 -6.42 -15.96
N SER A 335 -15.54 -5.16 -16.03
CA SER A 335 -16.86 -4.70 -15.60
C SER A 335 -17.43 -3.68 -16.59
N THR A 336 -18.68 -3.26 -16.38
CA THR A 336 -19.33 -2.19 -17.14
C THR A 336 -20.11 -1.26 -16.21
N TYR A 337 -20.19 0.03 -16.56
CA TYR A 337 -20.93 1.04 -15.80
C TYR A 337 -21.56 2.10 -16.70
N ASN A 338 -22.88 2.26 -16.61
CA ASN A 338 -23.73 2.94 -17.60
C ASN A 338 -23.45 2.45 -19.05
N GLY A 339 -23.13 1.16 -19.22
CA GLY A 339 -22.81 0.57 -20.53
C GLY A 339 -21.39 0.82 -21.05
N LYS A 340 -20.54 1.58 -20.34
CA LYS A 340 -19.11 1.70 -20.65
C LYS A 340 -18.30 0.60 -20.00
N ILE A 341 -17.34 0.02 -20.71
CA ILE A 341 -16.36 -0.92 -20.15
C ILE A 341 -15.44 -0.20 -19.15
N GLN A 342 -15.19 -0.82 -18.00
CA GLN A 342 -14.25 -0.37 -16.99
C GLN A 342 -13.44 -1.55 -16.41
N LEU A 343 -12.25 -1.26 -15.91
CA LEU A 343 -11.41 -2.20 -15.17
C LEU A 343 -11.44 -1.88 -13.66
N LYS A 344 -11.76 -2.88 -12.84
CA LYS A 344 -11.85 -2.77 -11.38
C LYS A 344 -10.73 -3.60 -10.70
N PRO A 345 -9.50 -3.06 -10.56
CA PRO A 345 -8.50 -3.63 -9.67
C PRO A 345 -8.94 -3.49 -8.20
N PHE A 346 -8.33 -4.27 -7.30
CA PHE A 346 -8.69 -4.26 -5.87
C PHE A 346 -7.54 -4.57 -4.90
N ASP A 347 -6.31 -4.75 -5.40
CA ASP A 347 -5.09 -4.93 -4.61
C ASP A 347 -3.97 -4.07 -5.22
N LEU A 348 -2.88 -3.77 -4.50
CA LEU A 348 -1.74 -3.03 -5.06
C LEU A 348 -0.88 -3.90 -6.00
N SER A 349 -0.80 -5.21 -5.74
CA SER A 349 -0.12 -6.18 -6.60
C SER A 349 -0.73 -6.32 -8.00
N HIS A 350 -1.98 -5.86 -8.18
CA HIS A 350 -2.64 -5.80 -9.48
C HIS A 350 -2.03 -4.78 -10.44
N PHE A 351 -1.22 -3.84 -9.94
CA PHE A 351 -0.50 -2.84 -10.73
C PHE A 351 0.99 -3.21 -10.73
N GLU A 352 1.42 -4.05 -11.67
CA GLU A 352 2.84 -4.38 -11.86
C GLU A 352 3.49 -3.26 -12.69
N VAL A 353 4.42 -2.51 -12.09
CA VAL A 353 5.15 -1.46 -12.81
C VAL A 353 6.24 -2.08 -13.69
N VAL A 354 6.05 -2.02 -15.01
CA VAL A 354 7.01 -2.49 -16.02
C VAL A 354 8.08 -1.43 -16.26
N GLU A 355 7.65 -0.18 -16.38
CA GLU A 355 8.49 0.99 -16.59
C GLU A 355 7.88 2.11 -15.75
N LYS A 356 8.63 2.66 -14.78
CA LYS A 356 8.21 3.93 -14.19
C LYS A 356 8.19 4.98 -15.29
N ALA A 357 7.28 5.95 -15.18
CA ALA A 357 7.33 7.14 -15.99
C ALA A 357 8.76 7.68 -15.94
N THR A 358 9.39 7.83 -17.10
CA THR A 358 10.16 9.06 -17.28
C THR A 358 9.14 10.18 -17.17
N THR A 359 9.01 10.75 -15.96
CA THR A 359 8.43 12.08 -15.78
C THR A 359 9.01 13.01 -16.84
N GLU A 360 8.29 14.03 -17.31
CA GLU A 360 8.81 14.89 -18.38
C GLU A 360 10.00 15.79 -17.95
N THR A 361 10.54 15.54 -16.76
CA THR A 361 12.00 15.45 -16.60
C THR A 361 12.61 14.53 -17.68
N ALA A 362 13.01 15.14 -18.79
CA ALA A 362 14.25 14.73 -19.44
C ALA A 362 15.37 14.51 -18.39
N PRO A 363 16.50 13.85 -18.73
CA PRO A 363 17.70 13.92 -17.90
C PRO A 363 18.29 15.34 -17.92
N GLY A 364 17.56 16.29 -17.31
CA GLY A 364 18.14 17.40 -16.60
C GLY A 364 19.08 16.79 -15.56
N LYS A 365 20.35 16.66 -15.97
CA LYS A 365 21.50 17.22 -15.23
C LYS A 365 20.95 18.01 -14.04
N THR A 366 21.05 17.49 -12.82
CA THR A 366 20.45 18.15 -11.66
C THR A 366 21.14 19.51 -11.49
N GLU A 367 20.46 20.57 -11.92
CA GLU A 367 21.15 21.84 -12.16
C GLU A 367 21.57 22.45 -10.83
N THR A 368 22.81 22.94 -10.79
CA THR A 368 23.25 23.81 -9.72
C THR A 368 22.73 25.21 -10.03
N VAL A 369 21.76 25.66 -9.24
CA VAL A 369 21.04 26.93 -9.43
C VAL A 369 21.21 27.84 -8.22
N THR A 370 20.97 29.14 -8.42
CA THR A 370 20.77 30.15 -7.35
C THR A 370 19.33 30.15 -6.88
N VAL A 371 19.03 30.87 -5.80
CA VAL A 371 17.66 31.09 -5.34
C VAL A 371 16.87 31.96 -6.32
N GLY A 372 17.48 33.03 -6.85
CA GLY A 372 16.82 33.92 -7.82
C GLY A 372 16.31 33.19 -9.08
N HIS A 373 17.03 32.15 -9.55
CA HIS A 373 16.58 31.29 -10.65
C HIS A 373 15.49 30.28 -10.25
N ILE A 374 15.39 29.92 -8.97
CA ILE A 374 14.26 29.12 -8.46
C ILE A 374 13.02 30.00 -8.31
N GLN A 375 13.14 31.20 -7.75
CA GLN A 375 12.01 32.11 -7.55
C GLN A 375 11.51 32.63 -8.91
N GLY A 376 12.39 33.19 -9.74
CA GLY A 376 12.00 33.83 -10.99
C GLY A 376 11.29 35.16 -10.78
N ALA A 377 10.82 35.74 -11.89
CA ALA A 377 10.10 37.02 -11.93
C ALA A 377 8.64 36.77 -12.33
N SER A 378 7.94 35.98 -11.51
CA SER A 378 6.58 35.50 -11.73
C SER A 378 5.98 34.96 -10.43
N HIS A 379 4.66 35.02 -10.25
CA HIS A 379 3.93 34.54 -9.04
C HIS A 379 3.89 33.01 -8.86
N GLN A 380 4.71 32.27 -9.60
CA GLN A 380 4.99 30.85 -9.49
C GLN A 380 6.41 30.59 -10.03
N SER A 381 7.09 29.59 -9.49
CA SER A 381 8.46 29.26 -9.89
C SER A 381 8.56 28.78 -11.35
N PRO A 382 9.54 29.25 -12.16
CA PRO A 382 9.84 28.64 -13.46
C PRO A 382 10.38 27.20 -13.33
N LEU A 383 10.74 26.77 -12.11
CA LEU A 383 11.28 25.45 -11.79
C LEU A 383 10.31 24.56 -10.99
N THR A 384 9.03 24.91 -10.82
CA THR A 384 8.05 24.07 -10.10
C THR A 384 8.06 22.62 -10.58
N ASN A 385 8.06 21.67 -9.64
CA ASN A 385 8.22 20.22 -9.83
C ASN A 385 9.59 19.73 -10.33
N GLN A 386 10.54 20.61 -10.67
CA GLN A 386 11.89 20.21 -11.07
C GLN A 386 12.77 19.87 -9.86
N SER A 387 13.72 18.95 -10.07
CA SER A 387 14.71 18.56 -9.06
C SER A 387 15.99 19.37 -9.23
N VAL A 388 16.39 20.08 -8.18
CA VAL A 388 17.49 21.06 -8.20
C VAL A 388 18.56 20.75 -7.15
N ILE A 389 19.76 21.29 -7.36
CA ILE A 389 20.80 21.40 -6.34
C ILE A 389 21.05 22.88 -6.07
N LEU A 390 20.67 23.36 -4.89
CA LEU A 390 20.96 24.71 -4.43
C LEU A 390 22.28 24.70 -3.63
N LYS A 391 23.16 25.67 -3.87
CA LYS A 391 24.49 25.77 -3.25
C LYS A 391 24.83 27.22 -2.91
N ASN A 392 25.81 27.40 -2.03
CA ASN A 392 26.31 28.73 -1.64
C ASN A 392 25.21 29.62 -1.01
N VAL A 393 24.25 28.97 -0.33
CA VAL A 393 23.20 29.64 0.44
C VAL A 393 23.47 29.48 1.93
N VAL A 394 23.12 30.51 2.71
CA VAL A 394 23.29 30.52 4.17
C VAL A 394 21.94 30.48 4.85
N VAL A 395 21.84 29.70 5.92
CA VAL A 395 20.61 29.59 6.73
C VAL A 395 20.37 30.90 7.48
N THR A 396 19.22 31.52 7.23
CA THR A 396 18.86 32.85 7.74
C THR A 396 17.91 32.78 8.94
N TYR A 397 16.98 31.81 8.93
CA TYR A 397 16.01 31.59 9.99
C TYR A 397 15.65 30.11 10.12
N VAL A 398 15.42 29.61 11.34
CA VAL A 398 15.04 28.21 11.59
C VAL A 398 13.71 28.15 12.35
N THR A 399 12.63 27.82 11.63
CA THR A 399 11.28 27.67 12.19
C THR A 399 11.15 26.36 12.99
N SER A 400 11.75 25.28 12.48
CA SER A 400 11.79 23.95 13.11
C SER A 400 12.87 23.06 12.48
N ALA A 401 13.10 21.86 13.03
CA ALA A 401 14.02 20.87 12.44
C ALA A 401 13.64 20.41 11.01
N ASN A 402 12.42 20.72 10.56
CA ASN A 402 11.87 20.35 9.25
C ASN A 402 11.49 21.57 8.39
N ASN A 403 11.77 22.79 8.84
CA ASN A 403 11.43 24.02 8.13
C ASN A 403 12.38 25.17 8.51
N PHE A 404 13.11 25.69 7.55
CA PHE A 404 14.08 26.78 7.71
C PHE A 404 14.20 27.59 6.41
N TYR A 405 14.71 28.81 6.50
CA TYR A 405 14.93 29.70 5.36
C TYR A 405 16.42 29.80 5.07
N VAL A 406 16.74 29.94 3.78
CA VAL A 406 18.09 30.22 3.28
C VAL A 406 18.04 31.41 2.32
N GLN A 407 19.18 32.08 2.16
CA GLN A 407 19.37 33.15 1.19
C GLN A 407 20.72 32.98 0.50
N ASP A 408 20.84 33.38 -0.78
CA ASP A 408 22.13 33.38 -1.49
C ASP A 408 23.20 34.21 -0.75
N VAL A 409 24.40 33.64 -0.61
CA VAL A 409 25.58 34.36 -0.08
C VAL A 409 26.15 35.34 -1.10
N THR A 410 25.73 35.23 -2.35
CA THR A 410 26.06 36.17 -3.43
C THR A 410 24.81 36.36 -4.30
N PRO A 411 23.95 37.33 -3.93
CA PRO A 411 22.80 37.75 -4.74
C PRO A 411 23.12 37.99 -6.21
N ASP A 412 22.16 37.73 -7.09
CA ASP A 412 22.28 38.09 -8.51
C ASP A 412 22.01 39.59 -8.75
N GLY A 413 21.20 40.21 -7.90
CA GLY A 413 20.93 41.65 -7.88
C GLY A 413 19.79 42.09 -8.79
N ASP A 414 18.96 41.18 -9.32
CA ASP A 414 17.71 41.55 -10.00
C ASP A 414 16.60 41.78 -8.95
N VAL A 415 16.04 42.99 -8.91
CA VAL A 415 14.98 43.37 -7.97
C VAL A 415 13.64 42.66 -8.26
N LYS A 416 13.52 41.92 -9.37
CA LYS A 416 12.36 41.11 -9.71
C LYS A 416 12.48 39.65 -9.24
N THR A 417 13.63 39.19 -8.75
CA THR A 417 13.84 37.83 -8.23
C THR A 417 14.24 37.87 -6.75
N SER A 418 13.61 37.04 -5.92
CA SER A 418 14.05 36.92 -4.52
C SER A 418 15.30 36.04 -4.39
N ASP A 419 16.31 36.51 -3.62
CA ASP A 419 17.46 35.69 -3.21
C ASP A 419 17.10 34.70 -2.08
N GLY A 420 15.90 34.78 -1.51
CA GLY A 420 15.46 34.04 -0.32
C GLY A 420 14.47 32.92 -0.65
N ILE A 421 14.54 31.81 0.09
CA ILE A 421 13.64 30.67 -0.12
C ILE A 421 13.43 29.83 1.14
N ASN A 422 12.21 29.29 1.25
CA ASN A 422 11.77 28.35 2.26
C ASN A 422 12.24 26.91 1.93
N ILE A 423 12.84 26.22 2.90
CA ILE A 423 13.27 24.82 2.78
C ILE A 423 12.43 23.95 3.73
N PHE A 424 11.74 22.95 3.17
CA PHE A 424 10.88 22.03 3.89
C PHE A 424 11.37 20.57 3.77
N THR A 425 11.21 19.77 4.82
CA THR A 425 11.52 18.32 4.79
C THR A 425 10.40 17.48 5.43
N ASP A 426 10.04 16.35 4.80
CA ASP A 426 9.04 15.44 5.37
C ASP A 426 9.58 14.63 6.56
N LYS A 427 10.73 13.98 6.38
CA LYS A 427 11.29 12.99 7.33
C LYS A 427 12.71 13.33 7.81
N LEU A 428 13.46 14.13 7.04
CA LEU A 428 14.82 14.55 7.37
C LEU A 428 14.79 15.62 8.47
N LYS A 429 15.04 15.23 9.72
CA LYS A 429 15.23 16.17 10.83
C LYS A 429 16.62 16.80 10.75
N THR A 430 16.66 18.02 10.24
CA THR A 430 17.90 18.81 10.20
C THR A 430 18.28 19.33 11.59
N ASN A 431 19.56 19.69 11.76
CA ASN A 431 20.12 20.33 12.95
C ASN A 431 20.84 21.64 12.57
N VAL A 432 20.43 22.26 11.46
CA VAL A 432 21.01 23.50 10.93
C VAL A 432 20.78 24.68 11.88
N LYS A 433 21.59 25.72 11.71
CA LYS A 433 21.65 26.92 12.55
C LYS A 433 21.78 28.15 11.68
N VAL A 434 21.30 29.29 12.17
CA VAL A 434 21.49 30.57 11.49
C VAL A 434 22.99 30.85 11.33
N GLY A 435 23.44 31.08 10.09
CA GLY A 435 24.85 31.20 9.72
C GLY A 435 25.53 29.92 9.20
N ASP A 436 24.84 28.77 9.20
CA ASP A 436 25.35 27.57 8.50
C ASP A 436 25.29 27.77 6.98
N LEU A 437 26.41 27.50 6.29
CA LEU A 437 26.49 27.46 4.82
C LEU A 437 26.09 26.06 4.36
N VAL A 438 25.16 25.96 3.40
CA VAL A 438 24.57 24.66 3.02
C VAL A 438 24.49 24.41 1.50
N THR A 439 24.57 23.13 1.17
CA THR A 439 24.14 22.54 -0.10
C THR A 439 22.86 21.75 0.13
N ILE A 440 21.87 21.95 -0.73
CA ILE A 440 20.53 21.35 -0.62
C ILE A 440 20.18 20.66 -1.93
N ALA A 441 19.67 19.44 -1.86
CA ALA A 441 19.07 18.75 -3.01
C ALA A 441 17.61 18.42 -2.70
N GLY A 442 16.72 18.67 -3.67
CA GLY A 442 15.29 18.49 -3.50
C GLY A 442 14.48 18.90 -4.72
N ARG A 443 13.16 18.91 -4.57
CA ARG A 443 12.19 19.34 -5.59
C ARG A 443 11.63 20.71 -5.26
N VAL A 444 11.54 21.61 -6.24
CA VAL A 444 10.86 22.91 -6.10
C VAL A 444 9.33 22.71 -6.13
N GLU A 445 8.60 23.36 -5.23
CA GLU A 445 7.16 23.21 -5.08
C GLU A 445 6.47 24.51 -4.68
N GLU A 446 5.30 24.76 -5.27
CA GLU A 446 4.33 25.74 -4.81
C GLU A 446 3.60 25.26 -3.54
N TYR A 447 3.56 26.07 -2.49
CA TYR A 447 2.92 25.70 -1.22
C TYR A 447 1.89 26.72 -0.73
N LEU A 448 0.60 26.35 -0.73
CA LEU A 448 -0.44 27.16 -0.08
C LEU A 448 -0.28 27.15 1.44
N GLY A 449 0.02 28.32 1.99
CA GLY A 449 0.25 28.55 3.43
C GLY A 449 -0.98 28.37 4.33
N LYS A 450 -0.87 28.77 5.60
CA LYS A 450 -1.95 28.69 6.61
C LYS A 450 -2.81 29.96 6.66
N GLY A 451 -3.56 30.20 5.58
CA GLY A 451 -4.63 31.20 5.47
C GLY A 451 -6.00 30.71 5.96
N TYR A 452 -7.06 31.34 5.48
CA TYR A 452 -8.46 31.01 5.80
C TYR A 452 -8.98 29.78 5.02
N THR A 453 -10.30 29.60 4.87
CA THR A 453 -10.92 28.45 4.17
C THR A 453 -10.86 28.64 2.66
N GLU A 454 -11.15 29.88 2.24
CA GLU A 454 -11.16 30.45 0.89
C GLU A 454 -9.78 30.59 0.25
N ARG A 455 -8.68 30.33 0.99
CA ARG A 455 -7.31 30.61 0.54
C ARG A 455 -6.85 29.96 -0.77
N GLY A 456 -7.50 28.88 -1.21
CA GLY A 456 -7.23 28.29 -2.53
C GLY A 456 -7.76 29.12 -3.71
N GLU A 457 -8.52 30.18 -3.42
CA GLU A 457 -9.09 31.13 -4.38
C GLU A 457 -8.54 32.57 -4.15
N THR A 458 -7.85 32.83 -3.02
CA THR A 458 -7.48 34.19 -2.58
C THR A 458 -6.01 34.42 -2.21
N ASP A 459 -5.23 33.37 -1.94
CA ASP A 459 -3.86 33.49 -1.45
C ASP A 459 -2.88 32.99 -2.54
N LEU A 460 -1.77 33.70 -2.76
CA LEU A 460 -0.66 33.20 -3.57
C LEU A 460 0.00 31.98 -2.92
N THR A 461 0.71 31.19 -3.73
CA THR A 461 1.56 30.11 -3.24
C THR A 461 2.88 30.64 -2.70
N ILE A 462 3.55 29.84 -1.86
CA ILE A 462 4.89 30.10 -1.35
C ILE A 462 5.86 29.18 -2.09
N THR A 463 6.91 29.71 -2.68
CA THR A 463 7.93 28.90 -3.35
C THR A 463 8.82 28.23 -2.29
N GLN A 464 8.99 26.92 -2.40
CA GLN A 464 9.85 26.17 -1.47
C GLN A 464 10.57 24.99 -2.12
N ILE A 465 11.70 24.59 -1.52
CA ILE A 465 12.33 23.31 -1.84
C ILE A 465 11.86 22.26 -0.83
N ARG A 466 11.20 21.20 -1.32
CA ARG A 466 11.06 19.93 -0.59
C ARG A 466 12.40 19.19 -0.65
N ALA A 467 13.23 19.43 0.35
CA ALA A 467 14.59 18.90 0.41
C ALA A 467 14.61 17.41 0.78
N THR A 468 15.32 16.63 -0.03
CA THR A 468 15.66 15.22 0.23
C THR A 468 17.00 15.08 0.93
N GLU A 469 17.93 16.01 0.69
CA GLU A 469 19.25 16.07 1.30
C GLU A 469 19.61 17.52 1.67
N VAL A 470 20.25 17.71 2.83
CA VAL A 470 20.76 18.99 3.32
C VAL A 470 22.12 18.73 3.96
N THR A 471 23.16 19.32 3.38
CA THR A 471 24.56 19.17 3.82
C THR A 471 25.09 20.53 4.28
N VAL A 472 25.75 20.55 5.44
CA VAL A 472 26.41 21.76 5.98
C VAL A 472 27.86 21.76 5.54
N ASP A 473 28.20 22.69 4.66
CA ASP A 473 29.53 22.82 4.04
C ASP A 473 30.47 23.72 4.86
N GLY A 474 29.92 24.55 5.76
CA GLY A 474 30.68 25.47 6.60
C GLY A 474 29.78 26.49 7.30
N THR A 475 30.29 27.71 7.48
CA THR A 475 29.50 28.86 7.95
C THR A 475 29.78 30.10 7.12
N ALA A 476 28.80 31.00 7.06
CA ALA A 476 28.87 32.28 6.36
C ALA A 476 28.13 33.36 7.18
N PRO A 477 28.44 34.66 6.99
CA PRO A 477 27.59 35.72 7.51
C PRO A 477 26.22 35.67 6.81
N VAL A 478 25.15 35.91 7.57
CA VAL A 478 23.82 36.18 7.00
C VAL A 478 23.89 37.50 6.20
N PRO A 479 23.23 37.62 5.03
CA PRO A 479 23.19 38.86 4.26
C PRO A 479 22.71 40.06 5.08
N SER A 480 23.13 41.26 4.68
CA SER A 480 22.55 42.49 5.24
C SER A 480 21.08 42.58 4.82
N PRO A 481 20.16 42.96 5.73
CA PRO A 481 18.74 43.02 5.40
C PRO A 481 18.45 44.15 4.43
N ILE A 482 17.50 43.93 3.52
CA ILE A 482 16.88 45.03 2.74
C ILE A 482 15.98 45.82 3.69
N VAL A 483 16.20 47.13 3.82
CA VAL A 483 15.36 48.01 4.64
C VAL A 483 14.16 48.48 3.82
N LEU A 484 13.00 47.90 4.10
CA LEU A 484 11.75 48.17 3.38
C LEU A 484 11.31 49.63 3.58
N GLY A 485 10.97 50.31 2.49
CA GLY A 485 10.65 51.74 2.47
C GLY A 485 11.87 52.67 2.35
N LEU A 486 13.10 52.14 2.42
CA LEU A 486 14.35 52.91 2.23
C LEU A 486 15.19 52.36 1.07
N ASP A 487 15.55 51.08 1.11
CA ASP A 487 16.36 50.42 0.06
C ASP A 487 15.49 49.96 -1.13
N ARG A 488 14.23 49.59 -0.85
CA ARG A 488 13.19 49.35 -1.85
C ARG A 488 11.89 50.02 -1.43
N THR A 489 11.29 50.80 -2.34
CA THR A 489 9.98 51.43 -2.15
C THR A 489 8.87 50.38 -2.28
N ILE A 490 7.95 50.33 -1.32
CA ILE A 490 6.78 49.44 -1.36
C ILE A 490 5.64 50.18 -2.10
N PRO A 491 4.99 49.60 -3.12
CA PRO A 491 3.73 50.12 -3.64
C PRO A 491 2.66 50.10 -2.53
N ALA A 492 2.05 51.26 -2.25
CA ALA A 492 1.13 51.43 -1.12
C ALA A 492 -0.35 51.51 -1.52
N ASP A 493 -0.64 52.09 -2.69
CA ASP A 493 -2.00 52.39 -3.17
C ASP A 493 -2.51 51.41 -4.25
N ILE A 494 -1.63 50.55 -4.78
CA ILE A 494 -1.90 49.59 -5.85
C ILE A 494 -1.53 48.19 -5.36
N ILE A 495 -2.48 47.26 -5.39
CA ILE A 495 -2.29 45.86 -4.99
C ILE A 495 -1.85 45.02 -6.20
N ASP A 496 -2.62 45.15 -7.26
CA ASP A 496 -2.48 44.62 -8.62
C ASP A 496 -3.29 45.58 -9.53
N ASN A 497 -2.78 45.93 -10.70
CA ASN A 497 -3.44 46.82 -11.67
C ASN A 497 -3.81 46.15 -13.00
N ASP A 498 -3.31 44.95 -13.31
CA ASP A 498 -3.49 44.30 -14.62
C ASP A 498 -4.09 42.88 -14.57
N GLY A 499 -4.24 42.31 -13.38
CA GLY A 499 -4.79 40.96 -13.16
C GLY A 499 -3.70 39.89 -13.05
N LEU A 500 -2.52 40.22 -12.52
CA LEU A 500 -1.31 39.37 -12.48
C LEU A 500 -0.82 38.95 -13.88
N ALA A 501 -0.96 39.84 -14.88
CA ALA A 501 -0.62 39.58 -16.27
C ALA A 501 0.84 39.97 -16.62
N GLN A 502 1.43 40.92 -15.89
CA GLN A 502 2.84 41.29 -15.94
C GLN A 502 3.43 41.25 -14.53
N PHE A 503 4.69 40.81 -14.37
CA PHE A 503 5.37 40.87 -13.08
C PHE A 503 6.08 42.22 -12.89
N ASP A 504 5.52 43.12 -12.06
CA ASP A 504 6.01 44.49 -11.89
C ASP A 504 6.07 45.01 -10.43
N PRO A 505 7.07 44.58 -9.64
CA PRO A 505 7.24 44.98 -8.23
C PRO A 505 7.57 46.45 -7.97
N GLU A 506 7.63 47.30 -9.01
CA GLU A 506 7.70 48.77 -8.86
C GLU A 506 6.31 49.42 -8.83
N GLN A 507 5.28 48.75 -9.35
CA GLN A 507 3.90 49.25 -9.43
C GLN A 507 2.93 48.47 -8.53
N ASP A 508 3.09 47.15 -8.43
CA ASP A 508 2.11 46.27 -7.79
C ASP A 508 2.62 45.69 -6.47
N ALA A 509 1.83 45.82 -5.40
CA ALA A 509 2.25 45.42 -4.07
C ALA A 509 2.37 43.90 -3.90
N LEU A 510 1.57 43.09 -4.60
CA LEU A 510 1.70 41.62 -4.56
C LEU A 510 3.08 41.19 -5.09
N ASP A 511 3.42 41.65 -6.28
CA ASP A 511 4.69 41.43 -6.98
C ASP A 511 5.88 41.91 -6.15
N PHE A 512 5.74 43.06 -5.48
CA PHE A 512 6.73 43.54 -4.53
C PHE A 512 7.02 42.49 -3.45
N TRP A 513 5.99 41.96 -2.79
CA TRP A 513 6.17 40.97 -1.72
C TRP A 513 6.70 39.62 -2.22
N GLU A 514 6.28 39.19 -3.42
CA GLU A 514 6.81 38.02 -4.11
C GLU A 514 8.32 38.18 -4.37
N SER A 515 8.73 39.32 -4.92
CA SER A 515 10.13 39.66 -5.22
C SER A 515 11.02 39.88 -3.99
N VAL A 516 10.50 39.68 -2.77
CA VAL A 516 11.28 39.61 -1.51
C VAL A 516 10.95 38.37 -0.67
N GLU A 517 10.28 37.35 -1.23
CA GLU A 517 9.84 36.19 -0.47
C GLU A 517 11.01 35.50 0.25
N GLY A 518 10.89 35.29 1.56
CA GLY A 518 11.89 34.55 2.34
C GLY A 518 13.24 35.25 2.54
N MET A 519 13.45 36.44 1.99
CA MET A 519 14.65 37.25 2.22
C MET A 519 14.71 37.78 3.66
N VAL A 520 15.91 38.07 4.15
CA VAL A 520 16.07 38.85 5.38
C VAL A 520 15.76 40.31 5.08
N VAL A 521 14.71 40.84 5.72
CA VAL A 521 14.26 42.23 5.57
C VAL A 521 14.27 42.95 6.92
N ALA A 522 14.36 44.28 6.87
CA ALA A 522 14.27 45.19 8.01
C ALA A 522 13.26 46.30 7.73
N VAL A 523 12.82 47.01 8.78
CA VAL A 523 11.92 48.16 8.69
C VAL A 523 12.40 49.22 9.68
N ASP A 524 12.61 50.46 9.23
CA ASP A 524 13.05 51.58 10.07
C ASP A 524 11.86 52.31 10.74
N ASP A 525 12.10 52.98 11.88
CA ASP A 525 11.11 53.58 12.83
C ASP A 525 9.83 52.72 13.07
N ALA A 526 9.94 51.39 12.97
CA ALA A 526 8.78 50.49 12.93
C ALA A 526 7.95 50.54 14.23
N LYS A 527 6.69 50.97 14.14
CA LYS A 527 5.81 51.10 15.31
C LYS A 527 5.10 49.78 15.61
N ILE A 528 5.33 49.28 16.83
CA ILE A 528 4.67 48.08 17.38
C ILE A 528 3.22 48.41 17.70
N LEU A 529 2.29 47.80 16.97
CA LEU A 529 0.84 47.96 17.18
C LEU A 529 0.31 47.08 18.31
N GLY A 530 0.96 45.94 18.57
CA GLY A 530 0.55 44.99 19.61
C GLY A 530 1.11 43.58 19.43
N LEU A 531 0.72 42.70 20.35
CA LEU A 531 1.13 41.28 20.39
C LEU A 531 0.01 40.38 19.88
N LEU A 532 0.25 39.62 18.81
CA LEU A 532 -0.69 38.63 18.30
C LEU A 532 -0.64 37.34 19.14
N LYS A 533 -1.56 37.27 20.12
CA LYS A 533 -1.67 36.22 21.14
C LYS A 533 -1.72 34.77 20.61
N THR A 534 -2.00 34.57 19.31
CA THR A 534 -2.20 33.25 18.67
C THR A 534 -1.01 32.75 17.84
N ARG A 535 -0.05 33.58 17.42
CA ARG A 535 1.05 33.18 16.51
C ARG A 535 2.48 33.43 17.03
N LYS A 536 2.66 34.04 18.22
CA LYS A 536 3.96 34.59 18.70
C LYS A 536 4.60 35.65 17.77
N SER A 537 3.85 36.17 16.80
CA SER A 537 4.26 37.27 15.94
C SER A 537 3.95 38.62 16.58
N MET A 538 4.69 39.64 16.15
CA MET A 538 4.47 41.04 16.52
C MET A 538 3.87 41.78 15.32
N SER A 539 2.82 42.57 15.55
CA SER A 539 2.26 43.42 14.50
C SER A 539 3.07 44.71 14.44
N LEU A 540 3.89 44.84 13.39
CA LEU A 540 4.55 46.08 13.01
C LEU A 540 3.71 46.79 11.94
N LEU A 541 3.65 48.12 12.00
CA LEU A 541 3.30 48.93 10.83
C LEU A 541 4.58 49.60 10.34
N PRO A 542 4.99 49.43 9.06
CA PRO A 542 5.96 50.33 8.45
C PRO A 542 5.34 51.73 8.37
N LEU A 543 6.13 52.76 8.70
CA LEU A 543 5.70 54.14 8.57
C LEU A 543 5.95 54.63 7.14
N VAL A 544 5.02 54.29 6.25
CA VAL A 544 4.84 55.08 5.03
C VAL A 544 4.41 56.48 5.48
N ASN A 545 5.30 57.46 5.38
CA ASN A 545 5.03 58.85 5.74
C ASN A 545 4.12 59.49 4.68
N PHE A 546 2.81 59.41 4.90
CA PHE A 546 1.83 60.25 4.21
C PHE A 546 2.04 61.72 4.61
N LEU A 547 2.63 62.52 3.72
CA LEU A 547 2.84 63.97 3.81
C LEU A 547 2.45 64.66 2.51
#